data_AF-A0A950SQC2-F1
#
_entry.id   AF-A0A950SQC2-F1
#
_cell.length_a   1.000
_cell.length_b   1.000
_cell.length_c   1.000
_cell.angle_alpha   90.00
_cell.angle_beta   90.00
_cell.angle_gamma   90.00
#
_symmetry.space_group_name_H-M   'P 1'
#
loop_
_entity.id
_entity.type
_entity.pdbx_description
1 polymer ?
#
loop_
_entity_poly.entity_id
_entity_poly.type
_entity_poly.pdbx_seq_one_letter_code
_entity_poly.pdbx_strand_id
1 'polypeptide(L)'
;MAGQKRSPSGRCQGCNHVERVRIERFLAAGASIKAAARKFAIDYHALRRHWRNHVSAEARADYIAGAGASKDQLEEIVADEALALIDHYRIVRGALYKGFSAAAELGDGNSLALLAGRLHENFRDCGRLTGELQQGPLLNVQNNVLVNPDYTRAIARLVSAVAPYPEAREAVIAALRDLDAASAATPARIDRHRGGAAVDG
;
A
#
# COMPACT_ATOMS: atom_id res chain seq x y z
N MET A 1 -5.27 -30.96 17.49
CA MET A 1 -4.78 -31.22 18.87
C MET A 1 -3.49 -30.45 19.08
N ALA A 2 -3.52 -29.35 19.84
CA ALA A 2 -2.33 -28.56 20.13
C ALA A 2 -1.48 -29.28 21.18
N GLY A 3 -0.33 -29.83 20.77
CA GLY A 3 0.59 -30.49 21.69
C GLY A 3 1.07 -29.52 22.77
N GLN A 4 1.02 -29.98 24.03
CA GLN A 4 1.38 -29.18 25.20
C GLN A 4 2.82 -28.67 25.06
N LYS A 5 2.98 -27.34 25.13
CA LYS A 5 4.29 -26.68 24.97
C LYS A 5 5.20 -27.09 26.11
N ARG A 6 6.43 -27.46 25.79
CA ARG A 6 7.40 -27.95 26.78
C ARG A 6 8.06 -26.73 27.41
N SER A 7 8.16 -26.74 28.74
CA SER A 7 8.89 -25.69 29.46
C SER A 7 10.34 -25.61 28.98
N PRO A 8 10.96 -24.42 28.96
CA PRO A 8 12.36 -24.24 28.63
C PRO A 8 13.24 -25.19 29.46
N SER A 9 13.87 -26.16 28.81
CA SER A 9 14.95 -26.91 29.45
C SER A 9 16.19 -26.03 29.45
N GLY A 10 16.98 -26.04 30.53
CA GLY A 10 18.26 -25.31 30.62
C GLY A 10 19.32 -25.71 29.58
N ARG A 11 19.00 -26.63 28.66
CA ARG A 11 19.83 -27.07 27.53
C ARG A 11 19.38 -26.50 26.18
N CYS A 12 18.27 -25.75 26.13
CA CYS A 12 17.80 -25.17 24.88
C CYS A 12 18.69 -23.96 24.50
N GLN A 13 19.46 -24.11 23.42
CA GLN A 13 20.31 -23.04 22.90
C GLN A 13 19.51 -21.78 22.56
N GLY A 14 18.27 -21.92 22.06
CA GLY A 14 17.41 -20.77 21.78
C GLY A 14 16.94 -20.03 23.03
N CYS A 15 16.56 -20.77 24.09
CA CYS A 15 16.11 -20.15 25.36
C CYS A 15 17.25 -19.45 26.10
N ASN A 16 18.46 -19.99 26.02
CA ASN A 16 19.64 -19.49 26.71
C ASN A 16 20.44 -18.48 25.88
N HIS A 17 20.01 -18.19 24.64
CA HIS A 17 20.71 -17.24 23.80
C HIS A 17 20.53 -15.81 24.33
N VAL A 18 21.63 -15.05 24.42
CA VAL A 18 21.61 -13.64 24.89
C VAL A 18 20.64 -12.77 24.07
N GLU A 19 20.54 -13.04 22.77
CA GLU A 19 19.62 -12.34 21.86
C GLU A 19 18.29 -13.06 21.63
N ARG A 20 17.82 -13.91 22.57
CA ARG A 20 16.59 -14.72 22.40
C ARG A 20 15.41 -13.91 21.85
N VAL A 21 15.09 -12.79 22.49
CA VAL A 21 13.96 -11.93 22.10
C VAL A 21 14.11 -11.42 20.67
N ARG A 22 15.33 -11.05 20.27
CA ARG A 22 15.63 -10.55 18.93
C ARG A 22 15.44 -11.66 17.89
N ILE A 23 15.92 -12.87 18.18
CA ILE A 23 15.75 -14.04 17.31
C ILE A 23 14.26 -14.37 17.14
N GLU A 24 13.51 -14.44 18.24
CA GLU A 24 12.08 -14.74 18.22
C GLU A 24 11.29 -13.67 17.46
N ARG A 25 11.65 -12.39 17.58
CA ARG A 25 11.04 -11.30 16.81
C ARG A 25 11.34 -11.43 15.31
N PHE A 26 12.56 -11.79 14.91
CA PHE A 26 12.88 -12.07 13.50
C PHE A 26 12.05 -13.24 12.95
N LEU A 27 11.89 -14.31 13.73
CA LEU A 27 11.08 -15.46 13.34
C LEU A 27 9.58 -15.13 13.28
N ALA A 28 9.08 -14.31 14.21
CA ALA A 28 7.71 -13.81 14.21
C ALA A 28 7.42 -12.95 12.96
N ALA A 29 8.39 -12.14 12.53
CA ALA A 29 8.34 -11.34 11.31
C ALA A 29 8.51 -12.16 10.01
N GLY A 30 8.54 -13.50 10.09
CA GLY A 30 8.59 -14.37 8.90
C GLY A 30 9.99 -14.67 8.37
N ALA A 31 11.06 -14.30 9.07
CA ALA A 31 12.41 -14.63 8.65
C ALA A 31 12.64 -16.15 8.62
N SER A 32 13.40 -16.63 7.63
CA SER A 32 13.77 -18.03 7.52
C SER A 32 14.55 -18.50 8.76
N ILE A 33 14.11 -19.60 9.38
CA ILE A 33 14.83 -20.24 10.50
C ILE A 33 16.28 -20.57 10.10
N LYS A 34 16.54 -20.95 8.85
CA LYS A 34 17.89 -21.23 8.35
C LYS A 34 18.75 -19.97 8.26
N ALA A 35 18.17 -18.84 7.87
CA ALA A 35 18.88 -17.56 7.83
C ALA A 35 19.15 -17.04 9.25
N ALA A 36 18.16 -17.13 10.14
CA ALA A 36 18.30 -16.73 11.55
C ALA A 36 19.36 -17.60 12.27
N ALA A 37 19.31 -18.92 12.08
CA ALA A 37 20.31 -19.85 12.64
C ALA A 37 21.74 -19.47 12.25
N ARG A 38 21.99 -19.18 10.95
CA ARG A 38 23.31 -18.71 10.48
C ARG A 38 23.70 -17.36 11.08
N LYS A 39 22.77 -16.40 11.11
CA LYS A 39 23.03 -15.04 11.59
C LYS A 39 23.40 -15.00 13.07
N PHE A 40 22.71 -15.80 13.88
CA PHE A 40 22.89 -15.83 15.33
C PHE A 40 23.78 -16.98 15.80
N ALA A 41 24.44 -17.68 14.87
CA ALA A 41 25.32 -18.82 15.16
C ALA A 41 24.66 -19.88 16.08
N ILE A 42 23.37 -20.17 15.86
CA ILE A 42 22.62 -21.22 16.56
C ILE A 42 22.41 -22.38 15.60
N ASP A 43 22.48 -23.62 16.10
CA ASP A 43 22.10 -24.79 15.32
C ASP A 43 20.66 -24.66 14.78
N TYR A 44 20.50 -24.96 13.49
CA TYR A 44 19.21 -24.85 12.80
C TYR A 44 18.13 -25.71 13.45
N HIS A 45 18.45 -26.96 13.81
CA HIS A 45 17.49 -27.87 14.41
C HIS A 45 17.16 -27.48 15.86
N ALA A 46 18.11 -26.94 16.61
CA ALA A 46 17.91 -26.36 17.92
C ALA A 46 16.95 -25.16 17.86
N LEU A 47 17.18 -24.22 16.93
CA LEU A 47 16.31 -23.06 16.76
C LEU A 47 14.90 -23.44 16.30
N ARG A 48 14.79 -24.42 15.39
CA ARG A 48 13.49 -24.96 14.95
C ARG A 48 12.71 -25.59 16.11
N ARG A 49 13.37 -26.36 16.98
CA ARG A 49 12.74 -26.96 18.17
C ARG A 49 12.32 -25.90 19.19
N HIS A 50 13.17 -24.89 19.40
CA HIS A 50 12.87 -23.75 20.25
C HIS A 50 11.59 -23.03 19.79
N TRP A 51 11.57 -22.60 18.52
CA TRP A 51 10.43 -21.89 17.93
C TRP A 51 9.13 -22.68 18.05
N ARG A 52 9.18 -23.99 17.77
CA ARG A 52 7.99 -24.85 17.78
C ARG A 52 7.49 -25.17 19.19
N ASN A 53 8.39 -25.47 20.11
CA ASN A 53 8.03 -26.11 21.37
C ASN A 53 7.98 -25.13 22.55
N HIS A 54 8.74 -24.02 22.51
CA HIS A 54 8.92 -23.14 23.68
C HIS A 54 8.33 -21.74 23.47
N VAL A 55 8.16 -21.28 22.23
CA VAL A 55 7.51 -19.98 21.96
C VAL A 55 5.99 -20.17 21.94
N SER A 56 5.28 -19.54 22.89
CA SER A 56 3.81 -19.61 23.02
C SER A 56 3.11 -18.94 21.82
N ALA A 57 1.82 -19.22 21.61
CA ALA A 57 1.10 -18.61 20.48
C ALA A 57 0.86 -17.12 20.77
N GLU A 58 0.54 -16.81 22.03
CA GLU A 58 0.48 -15.46 22.59
C GLU A 58 1.80 -14.71 22.39
N ALA A 59 2.94 -15.28 22.79
CA ALA A 59 4.24 -14.62 22.60
C ALA A 59 4.56 -14.33 21.13
N ARG A 60 4.15 -15.19 20.20
CA ARG A 60 4.28 -14.92 18.76
C ARG A 60 3.39 -13.76 18.33
N ALA A 61 2.14 -13.72 18.82
CA ALA A 61 1.22 -12.63 18.55
C ALA A 61 1.75 -11.32 19.13
N ASP A 62 2.32 -11.33 20.33
CA ASP A 62 2.92 -10.14 20.96
C ASP A 62 4.11 -9.59 20.14
N TYR A 63 4.94 -10.48 19.58
CA TYR A 63 6.03 -10.07 18.69
C TYR A 63 5.56 -9.50 17.35
N ILE A 64 4.38 -9.90 16.87
CA ILE A 64 3.78 -9.41 15.61
C ILE A 64 3.01 -8.11 15.86
N ALA A 65 2.18 -8.08 16.90
CA ALA A 65 1.28 -6.98 17.22
C ALA A 65 1.99 -5.74 17.76
N GLY A 66 3.22 -5.87 18.27
CA GLY A 66 4.03 -4.73 18.69
C GLY A 66 3.29 -3.81 19.65
N ALA A 67 3.01 -4.26 20.88
CA ALA A 67 2.40 -3.47 21.95
C ALA A 67 1.12 -2.69 21.55
N GLY A 68 -0.02 -3.38 21.57
CA GLY A 68 -1.35 -2.83 21.89
C GLY A 68 -1.89 -1.72 20.97
N ALA A 69 -2.67 -2.10 19.96
CA ALA A 69 -3.58 -1.19 19.29
C ALA A 69 -5.04 -1.61 19.56
N SER A 70 -5.86 -0.69 20.08
CA SER A 70 -7.31 -0.87 20.22
C SER A 70 -7.99 -0.74 18.85
N LYS A 71 -9.24 -1.21 18.73
CA LYS A 71 -9.98 -1.24 17.46
C LYS A 71 -10.11 0.14 16.78
N ASP A 72 -10.21 1.21 17.55
CA ASP A 72 -10.28 2.58 17.02
C ASP A 72 -8.90 3.08 16.55
N GLN A 73 -7.81 2.62 17.20
CA GLN A 73 -6.46 2.81 16.68
C GLN A 73 -6.23 2.00 15.41
N LEU A 74 -6.91 0.86 15.19
CA LEU A 74 -6.77 0.09 13.95
C LEU A 74 -7.36 0.84 12.74
N GLU A 75 -8.44 1.60 12.90
CA GLU A 75 -9.01 2.40 11.79
C GLU A 75 -8.13 3.61 11.44
N GLU A 76 -7.53 4.25 12.44
CA GLU A 76 -6.54 5.32 12.24
C GLU A 76 -5.21 4.78 11.68
N ILE A 77 -4.76 3.60 12.17
CA ILE A 77 -3.62 2.87 11.60
C ILE A 77 -3.89 2.46 10.16
N VAL A 78 -5.10 2.03 9.78
CA VAL A 78 -5.40 1.64 8.38
C VAL A 78 -5.35 2.85 7.44
N ALA A 79 -5.78 4.04 7.89
CA ALA A 79 -5.64 5.28 7.13
C ALA A 79 -4.16 5.73 7.04
N ASP A 80 -3.39 5.59 8.13
CA ASP A 80 -1.95 5.85 8.17
C ASP A 80 -1.14 4.77 7.42
N GLU A 81 -1.66 3.54 7.33
CA GLU A 81 -1.06 2.38 6.66
C GLU A 81 -1.11 2.55 5.15
N ALA A 82 -2.06 3.28 4.58
CA ALA A 82 -2.03 3.64 3.17
C ALA A 82 -0.85 4.59 2.84
N LEU A 83 -0.53 5.54 3.74
CA LEU A 83 0.68 6.37 3.64
C LEU A 83 1.94 5.54 3.92
N ALA A 84 1.94 4.72 4.98
CA ALA A 84 3.05 3.84 5.34
C ALA A 84 3.33 2.77 4.27
N LEU A 85 2.33 2.32 3.53
CA LEU A 85 2.47 1.34 2.46
C LEU A 85 3.23 1.95 1.28
N ILE A 86 2.92 3.19 0.90
CA ILE A 86 3.70 3.93 -0.11
C ILE A 86 5.15 4.07 0.37
N ASP A 87 5.38 4.39 1.65
CA ASP A 87 6.72 4.47 2.22
C ASP A 87 7.44 3.11 2.28
N HIS A 88 6.72 2.02 2.55
CA HIS A 88 7.24 0.65 2.45
C HIS A 88 7.66 0.34 1.01
N TYR A 89 6.84 0.69 0.02
CA TYR A 89 7.21 0.54 -1.39
C TYR A 89 8.41 1.40 -1.76
N ARG A 90 8.59 2.60 -1.18
CA ARG A 90 9.80 3.43 -1.36
C ARG A 90 11.05 2.74 -0.78
N ILE A 91 10.95 2.18 0.42
CA ILE A 91 12.06 1.46 1.07
C ILE A 91 12.46 0.22 0.24
N VAL A 92 11.47 -0.59 -0.16
CA VAL A 92 11.68 -1.79 -0.99
C VAL A 92 12.32 -1.42 -2.32
N ARG A 93 11.82 -0.37 -2.99
CA ARG A 93 12.38 0.15 -4.24
C ARG A 93 13.82 0.59 -4.10
N GLY A 94 14.19 1.24 -2.99
CA GLY A 94 15.58 1.60 -2.70
C GLY A 94 16.51 0.37 -2.62
N ALA A 95 16.04 -0.72 -2.01
CA ALA A 95 16.80 -1.98 -1.97
C ALA A 95 16.89 -2.65 -3.36
N LEU A 96 15.79 -2.66 -4.12
CA LEU A 96 15.75 -3.19 -5.48
C LEU A 96 16.70 -2.43 -6.42
N TYR A 97 16.77 -1.11 -6.33
CA TYR A 97 17.71 -0.30 -7.12
C TYR A 97 19.16 -0.64 -6.81
N LYS A 98 19.53 -0.80 -5.53
CA LYS A 98 20.90 -1.21 -5.16
C LYS A 98 21.27 -2.56 -5.76
N GLY A 99 20.36 -3.53 -5.71
CA GLY A 99 20.55 -4.83 -6.35
C GLY A 99 20.64 -4.73 -7.87
N PHE A 100 19.80 -3.90 -8.48
CA PHE A 100 19.74 -3.71 -9.93
C PHE A 100 21.04 -3.10 -10.46
N SER A 101 21.56 -2.05 -9.80
CA SER A 101 22.86 -1.45 -10.15
C SER A 101 24.01 -2.46 -10.01
N ALA A 102 24.04 -3.23 -8.92
CA ALA A 102 25.07 -4.25 -8.72
C ALA A 102 25.00 -5.37 -9.79
N ALA A 103 23.80 -5.82 -10.16
CA ALA A 103 23.61 -6.80 -11.23
C ALA A 103 24.04 -6.24 -12.60
N ALA A 104 23.78 -4.95 -12.86
CA ALA A 104 24.20 -4.28 -14.08
C ALA A 104 25.73 -4.16 -14.19
N GLU A 105 26.39 -3.75 -13.11
CA GLU A 105 27.86 -3.66 -13.03
C GLU A 105 28.54 -5.02 -13.24
N LEU A 106 27.96 -6.10 -12.70
CA LEU A 106 28.48 -7.46 -12.83
C LEU A 106 28.09 -8.15 -14.15
N GLY A 107 27.25 -7.53 -14.98
CA GLY A 107 26.75 -8.12 -16.22
C GLY A 107 25.86 -9.35 -16.01
N ASP A 108 25.25 -9.52 -14.83
CA ASP A 108 24.33 -10.62 -14.55
C ASP A 108 22.93 -10.31 -15.12
N GLY A 109 22.74 -10.66 -16.39
CA GLY A 109 21.50 -10.41 -17.12
C GLY A 109 20.27 -11.09 -16.51
N ASN A 110 20.43 -12.24 -15.83
CA ASN A 110 19.31 -12.95 -15.22
C ASN A 110 18.81 -12.22 -13.97
N SER A 111 19.73 -11.81 -13.09
CA SER A 111 19.39 -10.98 -11.93
C SER A 111 18.87 -9.62 -12.36
N LEU A 112 19.42 -9.04 -13.44
CA LEU A 112 18.97 -7.76 -13.99
C LEU A 112 17.52 -7.83 -14.49
N ALA A 113 17.17 -8.86 -15.27
CA ALA A 113 15.80 -9.08 -15.75
C ALA A 113 14.80 -9.33 -14.60
N LEU A 114 15.19 -10.14 -13.61
CA LEU A 114 14.38 -10.40 -12.43
C LEU A 114 14.11 -9.12 -11.64
N LEU A 115 15.16 -8.35 -11.34
CA LEU A 115 15.06 -7.11 -10.56
C LEU A 115 14.31 -6.01 -11.31
N ALA A 116 14.47 -5.93 -12.65
CA ALA A 116 13.66 -5.05 -13.50
C ALA A 116 12.16 -5.38 -13.36
N GLY A 117 11.79 -6.66 -13.41
CA GLY A 117 10.41 -7.12 -13.23
C GLY A 117 9.85 -6.73 -11.87
N ARG A 118 10.62 -6.93 -10.79
CA ARG A 118 10.21 -6.53 -9.42
C ARG A 118 10.09 -5.02 -9.26
N LEU A 119 10.96 -4.24 -9.90
CA LEU A 119 10.85 -2.78 -9.95
C LEU A 119 9.57 -2.35 -10.68
N HIS A 120 9.24 -2.99 -11.81
CA HIS A 120 7.99 -2.72 -12.53
C HIS A 120 6.74 -3.04 -11.70
N GLU A 121 6.73 -4.16 -10.96
CA GLU A 121 5.65 -4.48 -10.02
C GLU A 121 5.51 -3.38 -8.94
N ASN A 122 6.62 -2.97 -8.33
CA ASN A 122 6.65 -1.89 -7.34
C ASN A 122 6.08 -0.58 -7.89
N PHE A 123 6.46 -0.16 -9.11
CA PHE A 123 5.90 1.04 -9.73
C PHE A 123 4.43 0.90 -10.08
N ARG A 124 4.01 -0.27 -10.57
CA ARG A 124 2.61 -0.55 -10.90
C ARG A 124 1.73 -0.42 -9.66
N ASP A 125 2.16 -1.00 -8.55
CA ASP A 125 1.40 -0.98 -7.32
C ASP A 125 1.43 0.41 -6.67
N CYS A 126 2.56 1.13 -6.71
CA CYS A 126 2.60 2.54 -6.32
C CYS A 126 1.68 3.41 -7.17
N GLY A 127 1.67 3.23 -8.49
CA GLY A 127 0.81 3.98 -9.39
C GLY A 127 -0.68 3.69 -9.19
N ARG A 128 -1.03 2.45 -8.81
CA ARG A 128 -2.40 2.10 -8.41
C ARG A 128 -2.79 2.77 -7.09
N LEU A 129 -1.91 2.74 -6.10
CA LEU A 129 -2.16 3.33 -4.77
C LEU A 129 -2.26 4.86 -4.81
N THR A 130 -1.46 5.50 -5.66
CA THR A 130 -1.48 6.97 -5.87
C THR A 130 -2.57 7.42 -6.85
N GLY A 131 -3.19 6.49 -7.57
CA GLY A 131 -4.15 6.79 -8.63
C GLY A 131 -3.52 7.26 -9.95
N GLU A 132 -2.19 7.30 -10.06
CA GLU A 132 -1.45 7.64 -11.30
C GLU A 132 -1.64 6.59 -12.41
N LEU A 133 -1.90 5.34 -12.04
CA LEU A 133 -2.18 4.23 -12.96
C LEU A 133 -3.64 3.80 -12.80
N GLN A 134 -4.57 4.60 -13.32
CA GLN A 134 -5.96 4.22 -13.53
C GLN A 134 -6.03 2.99 -14.45
N GLN A 135 -6.42 1.83 -13.90
CA GLN A 135 -6.75 0.63 -14.70
C GLN A 135 -8.26 0.37 -14.66
N GLY A 136 -8.97 0.93 -15.63
CA GLY A 136 -10.38 0.68 -15.91
C GLY A 136 -10.77 1.35 -17.23
N PRO A 137 -11.71 0.79 -18.02
CA PRO A 137 -12.16 1.42 -19.26
C PRO A 137 -12.72 2.77 -18.88
N LEU A 138 -12.14 3.86 -19.41
CA LEU A 138 -12.60 5.23 -19.30
C LEU A 138 -13.76 5.35 -18.31
N LEU A 139 -13.44 5.38 -17.01
CA LEU A 139 -14.36 6.00 -16.09
C LEU A 139 -14.40 7.43 -16.60
N ASN A 140 -15.36 7.67 -17.49
CA ASN A 140 -16.21 8.81 -17.42
C ASN A 140 -16.34 9.10 -15.93
N VAL A 141 -15.47 9.97 -15.43
CA VAL A 141 -15.78 10.77 -14.28
C VAL A 141 -16.93 11.64 -14.78
N GLN A 142 -18.08 11.01 -15.00
CA GLN A 142 -19.36 11.54 -14.62
C GLN A 142 -19.16 11.79 -13.15
N ASN A 143 -18.60 12.96 -12.87
CA ASN A 143 -18.63 13.62 -11.60
C ASN A 143 -20.12 13.76 -11.34
N ASN A 144 -20.75 12.69 -10.83
CA ASN A 144 -22.17 12.62 -10.56
C ASN A 144 -22.42 13.37 -9.24
N VAL A 145 -21.77 14.53 -9.10
CA VAL A 145 -21.99 15.56 -8.08
C VAL A 145 -23.47 15.99 -8.10
N LEU A 146 -24.15 15.82 -9.25
CA LEU A 146 -25.59 16.03 -9.39
C LEU A 146 -26.46 14.91 -8.79
N VAL A 147 -25.91 13.73 -8.47
CA VAL A 147 -26.67 12.58 -7.93
C VAL A 147 -26.35 12.33 -6.44
N ASN A 148 -25.40 13.06 -5.85
CA ASN A 148 -25.25 13.08 -4.41
C ASN A 148 -26.44 13.84 -3.77
N PRO A 149 -27.30 13.18 -2.97
CA PRO A 149 -28.47 13.82 -2.35
C PRO A 149 -28.10 14.98 -1.42
N ASP A 150 -26.85 15.04 -0.94
CA ASP A 150 -26.38 16.16 -0.12
C ASP A 150 -26.17 17.43 -0.95
N TYR A 151 -25.82 17.29 -2.24
CA TYR A 151 -25.56 18.43 -3.13
C TYR A 151 -26.86 19.07 -3.60
N THR A 152 -27.85 18.26 -3.99
CA THR A 152 -29.19 18.77 -4.34
C THR A 152 -29.86 19.44 -3.13
N ARG A 153 -29.67 18.92 -1.92
CA ARG A 153 -30.12 19.55 -0.68
C ARG A 153 -29.39 20.86 -0.39
N ALA A 154 -28.08 20.96 -0.67
CA ALA A 154 -27.32 22.20 -0.51
C ALA A 154 -27.78 23.29 -1.49
N ILE A 155 -27.98 22.93 -2.77
CA ILE A 155 -28.51 23.84 -3.79
C ILE A 155 -29.91 24.33 -3.41
N ALA A 156 -30.81 23.43 -2.99
CA ALA A 156 -32.15 23.81 -2.57
C ALA A 156 -32.12 24.80 -1.39
N ARG A 157 -31.25 24.59 -0.40
CA ARG A 157 -31.08 25.52 0.73
C ARG A 157 -30.55 26.89 0.30
N LEU A 158 -29.58 26.93 -0.61
CA LEU A 158 -29.04 28.18 -1.15
C LEU A 158 -30.12 28.96 -1.93
N VAL A 159 -30.87 28.28 -2.80
CA VAL A 159 -31.95 28.90 -3.58
C VAL A 159 -33.06 29.43 -2.66
N SER A 160 -33.47 28.66 -1.65
CA SER A 160 -34.45 29.13 -0.66
C SER A 160 -33.95 30.32 0.16
N ALA A 161 -32.67 30.38 0.50
CA ALA A 161 -32.09 31.49 1.27
C ALA A 161 -32.05 32.79 0.47
N VAL A 162 -31.85 32.72 -0.85
CA VAL A 162 -31.77 33.89 -1.73
C VAL A 162 -33.15 34.35 -2.24
N ALA A 163 -34.19 33.50 -2.14
CA ALA A 163 -35.53 33.79 -2.64
C ALA A 163 -36.15 35.15 -2.18
N PRO A 164 -35.94 35.62 -0.93
CA PRO A 164 -36.48 36.92 -0.50
C PRO A 164 -35.76 38.15 -1.08
N TYR A 165 -34.61 37.97 -1.72
CA TYR A 165 -33.73 39.06 -2.17
C TYR A 165 -33.65 39.08 -3.71
N PRO A 166 -34.46 39.90 -4.41
CA PRO A 166 -34.56 39.86 -5.87
C PRO A 166 -33.24 40.19 -6.59
N GLU A 167 -32.49 41.17 -6.10
CA GLU A 167 -31.19 41.56 -6.67
C GLU A 167 -30.15 40.42 -6.55
N ALA A 168 -30.13 39.71 -5.42
CA ALA A 168 -29.23 38.59 -5.20
C ALA A 168 -29.60 37.37 -6.07
N ARG A 169 -30.90 37.15 -6.32
CA ARG A 169 -31.37 36.13 -7.25
C ARG A 169 -30.90 36.40 -8.68
N GLU A 170 -30.96 37.65 -9.14
CA GLU A 170 -30.49 38.03 -10.46
C GLU A 170 -28.97 37.81 -10.62
N ALA A 171 -28.19 38.19 -9.61
CA ALA A 171 -26.75 37.97 -9.59
C ALA A 171 -26.38 36.48 -9.68
N VAL A 172 -27.09 35.61 -8.94
CA VAL A 172 -26.87 34.15 -8.98
C VAL A 172 -27.22 33.57 -10.34
N ILE A 173 -28.33 34.01 -10.96
CA ILE A 173 -28.72 33.54 -12.30
C ILE A 173 -27.68 33.96 -13.35
N ALA A 174 -27.15 35.18 -13.27
CA ALA A 174 -26.09 35.64 -14.16
C ALA A 174 -24.83 34.77 -14.01
N ALA A 175 -24.38 34.53 -12.78
CA ALA A 175 -23.20 33.70 -12.52
C ALA A 175 -23.36 32.25 -13.02
N LEU A 176 -24.56 31.65 -12.89
CA LEU A 176 -24.83 30.31 -13.41
C LEU A 176 -24.77 30.26 -14.94
N ARG A 177 -25.31 31.28 -15.63
CA ARG A 177 -25.25 31.37 -17.09
C ARG A 177 -23.82 31.52 -17.60
N ASP A 178 -22.99 32.28 -16.90
CA ASP A 178 -21.58 32.46 -17.25
C ASP A 178 -20.79 31.15 -17.08
N LEU A 179 -21.10 30.37 -16.04
CA LEU A 179 -20.50 29.05 -15.83
C LEU A 179 -20.89 28.03 -16.91
N ASP A 180 -22.16 28.03 -17.34
CA ASP A 180 -22.63 27.18 -18.44
C ASP A 180 -21.93 27.54 -19.76
N ALA A 181 -21.76 28.83 -20.05
CA ALA A 181 -21.06 29.31 -21.22
C ALA A 181 -19.56 28.93 -21.20
N ALA A 182 -18.90 29.05 -20.04
CA ALA A 182 -17.49 28.65 -19.87
C ALA A 182 -17.28 27.15 -20.03
N SER A 183 -18.24 26.34 -19.56
CA SER A 183 -18.19 24.87 -19.69
C SER A 183 -18.34 24.42 -21.15
N ALA A 184 -19.18 25.10 -21.93
CA ALA A 184 -19.36 24.83 -23.36
C ALA A 184 -18.13 25.21 -24.22
N ALA A 185 -17.29 26.13 -23.75
CA ALA A 185 -16.14 26.64 -24.49
C ALA A 185 -14.86 25.77 -24.37
N THR A 186 -14.85 24.72 -23.54
CA THR A 186 -13.69 23.84 -23.37
C THR A 186 -13.69 22.73 -24.44
N PRO A 187 -12.81 22.75 -25.46
CA PRO A 187 -12.82 21.71 -26.48
C PRO A 187 -12.30 20.37 -25.90
N ALA A 188 -13.06 19.31 -26.15
CA ALA A 188 -12.66 17.94 -25.89
C ALA A 188 -11.32 17.65 -26.59
N ARG A 189 -10.27 17.37 -25.80
CA ARG A 189 -8.95 17.01 -26.30
C ARG A 189 -9.03 15.63 -26.95
N ILE A 190 -9.15 15.62 -28.27
CA ILE A 190 -9.29 14.41 -29.10
C ILE A 190 -8.06 13.52 -28.92
N ASP A 191 -8.35 12.29 -28.47
CA ASP A 191 -7.48 11.12 -28.45
C ASP A 191 -6.93 10.81 -29.86
N ARG A 192 -5.60 10.87 -30.01
CA ARG A 192 -4.91 10.42 -31.23
C ARG A 192 -4.15 9.14 -30.91
N HIS A 193 -4.84 8.00 -30.89
CA HIS A 193 -4.16 6.76 -31.24
C HIS A 193 -5.04 5.80 -32.06
N ARG A 194 -4.99 5.97 -33.39
CA ARG A 194 -5.37 4.90 -34.33
C ARG A 194 -4.59 5.00 -35.65
N GLY A 195 -4.00 3.88 -36.05
CA GLY A 195 -3.41 3.57 -37.36
C GLY A 195 -1.89 3.73 -37.40
N GLY A 196 -1.03 2.74 -37.62
CA GLY A 196 -1.17 1.46 -38.31
C GLY A 196 -0.35 1.50 -39.60
N ALA A 197 0.69 0.67 -39.74
CA ALA A 197 1.21 0.19 -41.02
C ALA A 197 2.30 -0.87 -40.80
N ALA A 198 2.06 -2.04 -41.39
CA ALA A 198 3.06 -3.04 -41.69
C ALA A 198 4.14 -2.44 -42.61
N VAL A 199 5.39 -2.88 -42.43
CA VAL A 199 6.43 -2.72 -43.44
C VAL A 199 7.12 -4.07 -43.56
N ASP A 200 6.83 -4.76 -44.66
CA ASP A 200 7.62 -5.87 -45.17
C ASP A 200 8.99 -5.33 -45.61
N GLY A 201 10.03 -6.11 -45.33
CA GLY A 201 11.42 -5.90 -45.74
C GLY A 201 12.26 -7.11 -45.38
#